data_AF-A0A7X7PU96-F1
#
_entry.id   AF-A0A7X7PU96-F1
#
_cell.length_a   1.000
_cell.length_b   1.000
_cell.length_c   1.000
_cell.angle_alpha   90.00
_cell.angle_beta   90.00
_cell.angle_gamma   90.00
#
_symmetry.space_group_name_H-M   'P 1'
#
loop_
_entity.id
_entity.type
_entity.pdbx_description
1 polymer ?
#
loop_
_entity_poly.entity_id
_entity_poly.type
_entity_poly.pdbx_seq_one_letter_code
_entity_poly.pdbx_strand_id
1 'polypeptide(L)'
;MSENAVSTGLFDAGRNCWRIERAERAAFLIDADAYFKAFVAAARKAHRSILITGWDFHSRTRLLCADERGRELELGRFLNDLVRRKRGLQIHILIWDYPMIFGLDREWAPTYGFGWKPRRRIQFRYDNTHPVGASHHQKIVVIDDALAFCGGIDLTCKRWDTCDHAPNDARRVVLGAPYPPFHDLMMAVDSDAAKSLEISCASAGGVRRAKRLHLPMCAARIRGPIHCSRRCGGICASRCRAARRRARTPRRSGRWRRFTSI
;
A
#
# COMPACT_ATOMS: atom_id res chain seq x y z
N MET A 1 -19.21 -39.36 10.10
CA MET A 1 -19.96 -38.39 9.26
C MET A 1 -19.44 -37.02 9.62
N SER A 2 -18.66 -36.41 8.74
CA SER A 2 -18.06 -35.09 8.95
C SER A 2 -19.10 -34.02 8.60
N GLU A 3 -19.56 -33.25 9.57
CA GLU A 3 -20.40 -32.08 9.33
C GLU A 3 -19.63 -31.07 8.48
N ASN A 4 -20.00 -30.98 7.21
CA ASN A 4 -19.60 -29.90 6.33
C ASN A 4 -20.25 -28.61 6.84
N ALA A 5 -19.49 -27.83 7.62
CA ALA A 5 -19.83 -26.45 7.88
C ALA A 5 -19.86 -25.71 6.53
N VAL A 6 -21.06 -25.42 6.03
CA VAL A 6 -21.27 -24.64 4.82
C VAL A 6 -20.68 -23.25 5.07
N SER A 7 -19.61 -22.91 4.34
CA SER A 7 -19.06 -21.55 4.33
C SER A 7 -20.17 -20.57 3.91
N THR A 8 -20.60 -19.71 4.84
CA THR A 8 -21.67 -18.73 4.64
C THR A 8 -21.17 -17.39 4.07
N GLY A 9 -19.90 -17.32 3.65
CA GLY A 9 -19.27 -16.10 3.11
C GLY A 9 -18.92 -16.20 1.63
N LEU A 10 -18.83 -15.04 0.95
CA LEU A 10 -18.30 -14.93 -0.41
C LEU A 10 -16.87 -15.50 -0.51
N PHE A 11 -16.10 -15.37 0.57
CA PHE A 11 -14.73 -15.85 0.68
C PHE A 11 -14.67 -17.17 1.44
N ASP A 12 -13.94 -18.11 0.87
CA ASP A 12 -13.72 -19.46 1.37
C ASP A 12 -12.23 -19.81 1.23
N ALA A 13 -11.54 -19.86 2.38
CA ALA A 13 -10.08 -19.95 2.43
C ALA A 13 -9.59 -21.30 1.89
N GLY A 14 -8.60 -21.26 1.01
CA GLY A 14 -8.09 -22.45 0.30
C GLY A 14 -8.90 -22.84 -0.94
N ARG A 15 -10.12 -22.30 -1.14
CA ARG A 15 -10.90 -22.49 -2.36
C ARG A 15 -10.85 -21.30 -3.30
N ASN A 16 -11.23 -20.11 -2.83
CA ASN A 16 -11.32 -18.90 -3.67
C ASN A 16 -10.60 -17.68 -3.08
N CYS A 17 -10.03 -17.82 -1.89
CA CYS A 17 -9.14 -16.84 -1.29
C CYS A 17 -8.02 -17.56 -0.54
N TRP A 18 -6.86 -16.93 -0.43
CA TRP A 18 -5.75 -17.53 0.29
C TRP A 18 -5.98 -17.51 1.80
N ARG A 19 -6.52 -16.39 2.32
CA ARG A 19 -6.85 -16.22 3.73
C ARG A 19 -7.90 -15.14 3.94
N ILE A 20 -8.62 -15.22 5.06
CA ILE A 20 -9.54 -14.20 5.56
C ILE A 20 -8.98 -13.68 6.88
N GLU A 21 -8.70 -12.38 6.95
CA GLU A 21 -8.04 -11.74 8.10
C GLU A 21 -8.72 -10.41 8.43
N ARG A 22 -8.61 -10.00 9.69
CA ARG A 22 -9.20 -8.75 10.16
C ARG A 22 -8.19 -7.61 10.11
N ALA A 23 -8.57 -6.53 9.44
CA ALA A 23 -7.94 -5.22 9.62
C ALA A 23 -8.71 -4.44 10.71
N GLU A 24 -8.01 -3.73 11.59
CA GLU A 24 -8.68 -2.82 12.52
C GLU A 24 -9.03 -1.49 11.83
N ARG A 25 -8.16 -1.07 10.92
CA ARG A 25 -8.34 0.10 10.05
C ARG A 25 -8.06 -0.28 8.61
N ALA A 26 -8.88 0.27 7.74
CA ALA A 26 -8.72 0.18 6.30
C ALA A 26 -9.00 1.55 5.67
N ALA A 27 -8.26 1.89 4.62
CA ALA A 27 -8.49 3.11 3.85
C ALA A 27 -8.18 2.87 2.38
N PHE A 28 -8.96 3.51 1.49
CA PHE A 28 -8.63 3.61 0.08
C PHE A 28 -7.78 4.87 -0.16
N LEU A 29 -6.80 4.72 -1.05
CA LEU A 29 -5.91 5.76 -1.52
C LEU A 29 -6.14 5.85 -3.02
N ILE A 30 -6.82 6.90 -3.43
CA ILE A 30 -7.19 7.15 -4.82
C ILE A 30 -6.02 7.87 -5.48
N ASP A 31 -5.51 7.26 -6.55
CA ASP A 31 -4.34 7.67 -7.31
C ASP A 31 -3.02 7.68 -6.51
N ALA A 32 -1.94 7.77 -7.27
CA ALA A 32 -0.59 7.68 -6.74
C ALA A 32 -0.17 8.90 -5.91
N ASP A 33 -0.79 10.08 -6.06
CA ASP A 33 -0.51 11.20 -5.18
C ASP A 33 -0.86 10.88 -3.72
N ALA A 34 -2.05 10.34 -3.48
CA ALA A 34 -2.48 9.94 -2.14
C ALA A 34 -1.63 8.78 -1.61
N TYR A 35 -1.35 7.79 -2.47
CA TYR A 35 -0.55 6.63 -2.10
C TYR A 35 0.91 6.99 -1.78
N PHE A 36 1.61 7.73 -2.65
CA PHE A 36 3.02 8.07 -2.45
C PHE A 36 3.22 8.93 -1.20
N LYS A 37 2.31 9.88 -0.92
CA LYS A 37 2.32 10.65 0.33
C LYS A 37 2.14 9.76 1.55
N ALA A 38 1.19 8.83 1.52
CA ALA A 38 0.96 7.88 2.61
C ALA A 38 2.16 6.95 2.82
N PHE A 39 2.74 6.44 1.73
CA PHE A 39 3.95 5.62 1.75
C PHE A 39 5.13 6.37 2.36
N VAL A 40 5.44 7.59 1.91
CA VAL A 40 6.54 8.41 2.46
C VAL A 40 6.34 8.67 3.95
N ALA A 41 5.12 9.05 4.35
CA ALA A 41 4.80 9.31 5.75
C ALA A 41 4.96 8.06 6.64
N ALA A 42 4.55 6.90 6.14
CA ALA A 42 4.68 5.63 6.85
C ALA A 42 6.14 5.14 6.88
N ALA A 43 6.86 5.19 5.76
CA ALA A 43 8.25 4.75 5.67
C ALA A 43 9.19 5.60 6.54
N ARG A 44 8.91 6.90 6.73
CA ARG A 44 9.62 7.75 7.72
C ARG A 44 9.43 7.27 9.16
N LYS A 45 8.30 6.63 9.46
CA LYS A 45 8.00 6.07 10.79
C LYS A 45 8.45 4.63 10.95
N ALA A 46 8.94 3.97 9.90
CA ALA A 46 9.44 2.60 9.98
C ALA A 46 10.65 2.49 10.92
N HIS A 47 10.80 1.36 11.61
CA HIS A 47 11.90 1.11 12.54
C HIS A 47 12.63 -0.21 12.28
N ARG A 48 11.93 -1.23 11.75
CA ARG A 48 12.43 -2.60 11.60
C ARG A 48 12.55 -3.00 10.13
N SER A 49 11.46 -2.95 9.38
CA SER A 49 11.40 -3.51 8.02
C SER A 49 10.49 -2.70 7.10
N ILE A 50 10.90 -2.61 5.83
CA ILE A 50 10.02 -2.25 4.71
C ILE A 50 10.17 -3.35 3.66
N LEU A 51 9.08 -4.05 3.36
CA LEU A 51 9.01 -5.01 2.26
C LEU A 51 8.27 -4.36 1.09
N ILE A 52 8.82 -4.47 -0.11
CA ILE A 52 8.24 -3.95 -1.35
C ILE A 52 8.22 -5.10 -2.34
N THR A 53 7.03 -5.45 -2.83
CA THR A 53 6.84 -6.38 -3.94
C THR A 53 6.09 -5.65 -5.05
N GLY A 54 6.55 -5.79 -6.29
CA GLY A 54 5.99 -5.08 -7.42
C GLY A 54 6.24 -5.80 -8.73
N TRP A 55 5.42 -5.48 -9.72
CA TRP A 55 5.66 -5.89 -11.10
C TRP A 55 6.78 -5.07 -11.74
N ASP A 56 6.94 -3.82 -11.27
CA ASP A 56 7.95 -2.89 -11.72
C ASP A 56 8.41 -1.96 -10.58
N PHE A 57 9.62 -1.44 -10.69
CA PHE A 57 10.20 -0.50 -9.73
C PHE A 57 11.16 0.42 -10.45
N HIS A 58 11.05 1.72 -10.18
CA HIS A 58 12.00 2.68 -10.69
C HIS A 58 12.49 3.61 -9.58
N SER A 59 13.78 3.53 -9.27
CA SER A 59 14.51 4.32 -8.28
C SER A 59 14.43 5.84 -8.51
N ARG A 60 14.30 6.29 -9.76
CA ARG A 60 14.15 7.71 -10.13
C ARG A 60 12.70 8.17 -10.14
N THR A 61 11.77 7.34 -9.66
CA THR A 61 10.37 7.75 -9.49
C THR A 61 10.31 8.95 -8.57
N ARG A 62 9.79 10.06 -9.12
CA ARG A 62 9.50 11.29 -8.38
C ARG A 62 8.28 11.04 -7.51
N LEU A 63 8.44 11.12 -6.19
CA LEU A 63 7.35 10.90 -5.24
C LEU A 63 6.48 12.14 -5.05
N LEU A 64 6.89 13.27 -5.62
CA LEU A 64 6.23 14.59 -5.51
C LEU A 64 5.89 14.96 -4.05
N CYS A 65 6.77 14.50 -3.16
CA CYS A 65 6.83 14.79 -1.74
C CYS A 65 8.14 15.50 -1.45
N ALA A 66 8.15 16.43 -0.50
CA ALA A 66 9.35 17.15 -0.10
C ALA A 66 10.15 16.44 1.00
N ASP A 67 11.47 16.53 0.93
CA ASP A 67 12.40 16.25 2.03
C ASP A 67 12.33 17.34 3.11
N GLU A 68 13.10 17.19 4.19
CA GLU A 68 13.19 18.17 5.28
C GLU A 68 13.69 19.55 4.84
N ARG A 69 14.29 19.65 3.65
CA ARG A 69 14.84 20.86 3.04
C ARG A 69 13.96 21.39 1.90
N GLY A 70 12.74 20.86 1.74
CA GLY A 70 11.82 21.28 0.69
C GLY A 70 12.13 20.72 -0.71
N ARG A 71 13.13 19.85 -0.85
CA ARG A 71 13.51 19.27 -2.15
C ARG A 71 12.67 18.06 -2.46
N GLU A 72 12.33 17.88 -3.72
CA GLU A 72 11.56 16.73 -4.16
C GLU A 72 12.30 15.41 -3.92
N LEU A 73 11.53 14.41 -3.47
CA LEU A 73 12.03 13.06 -3.22
C LEU A 73 11.98 12.19 -4.47
N GLU A 74 13.12 11.58 -4.76
CA GLU A 74 13.22 10.39 -5.62
C GLU A 74 13.25 9.13 -4.76
N LEU A 75 12.56 8.08 -5.20
CA LEU A 75 12.36 6.85 -4.44
C LEU A 75 13.69 6.22 -3.96
N GLY A 76 14.63 5.97 -4.85
CA GLY A 76 15.89 5.31 -4.52
C GLY A 76 16.75 6.11 -3.55
N ARG A 77 16.79 7.44 -3.72
CA ARG A 77 17.47 8.35 -2.79
C ARG A 77 16.78 8.35 -1.42
N PHE A 78 15.45 8.40 -1.41
CA PHE A 78 14.65 8.35 -0.19
C PHE A 78 14.90 7.07 0.62
N LEU A 79 14.88 5.89 -0.03
CA LEU A 79 15.15 4.62 0.63
C LEU A 79 16.59 4.53 1.17
N ASN A 80 17.57 5.00 0.40
CA ASN A 80 18.97 5.09 0.84
C ASN A 80 19.15 6.03 2.05
N ASP A 81 18.40 7.13 2.08
CA ASP A 81 18.40 8.09 3.18
C ASP A 81 17.74 7.54 4.44
N LEU A 82 16.63 6.81 4.31
CA LEU A 82 15.96 6.14 5.42
C LEU A 82 16.88 5.15 6.12
N VAL A 83 17.47 4.23 5.35
CA VAL A 83 18.39 3.22 5.88
C VAL A 83 19.64 3.83 6.49
N ARG A 84 20.14 4.96 5.95
CA ARG A 84 21.27 5.68 6.53
C ARG A 84 20.94 6.23 7.92
N ARG A 85 19.75 6.83 8.08
CA ARG A 85 19.32 7.46 9.34
C ARG A 85 18.88 6.43 10.39
N LYS A 86 18.27 5.32 9.97
CA LYS A 86 17.70 4.30 10.88
C LYS A 86 18.55 3.03 10.84
N ARG A 87 19.52 2.92 11.76
CA ARG A 87 20.52 1.83 11.76
C ARG A 87 19.91 0.42 11.83
N GLY A 88 18.73 0.27 12.44
CA GLY A 88 18.00 -1.00 12.55
C GLY A 88 17.07 -1.32 11.38
N LEU A 89 16.84 -0.38 10.46
CA LEU A 89 15.90 -0.55 9.35
C LEU A 89 16.52 -1.40 8.24
N GLN A 90 15.78 -2.43 7.82
CA GLN A 90 16.07 -3.23 6.62
C GLN A 90 15.00 -2.98 5.56
N ILE A 91 15.39 -2.91 4.29
CA ILE A 91 14.47 -2.76 3.17
C ILE A 91 14.67 -3.94 2.22
N HIS A 92 13.58 -4.61 1.87
CA HIS A 92 13.57 -5.79 1.02
C HIS A 92 12.68 -5.48 -0.19
N ILE A 93 13.24 -5.60 -1.38
CA ILE A 93 12.57 -5.24 -2.64
C ILE A 93 12.60 -6.47 -3.54
N LEU A 94 11.42 -6.94 -3.95
CA LEU A 94 11.23 -8.10 -4.82
C LEU A 94 10.44 -7.67 -6.06
N ILE A 95 11.09 -7.62 -7.22
CA ILE A 95 10.49 -7.18 -8.48
C ILE A 95 10.44 -8.33 -9.47
N TRP A 96 9.44 -8.35 -10.34
CA TRP A 96 9.32 -9.40 -11.35
C TRP A 96 10.45 -9.31 -12.39
N ASP A 97 11.18 -10.42 -12.53
CA ASP A 97 12.28 -10.56 -13.48
C ASP A 97 11.73 -10.93 -14.86
N TYR A 98 11.74 -9.98 -15.79
CA TYR A 98 11.79 -10.33 -17.20
C TYR A 98 12.41 -9.22 -18.04
N PRO A 99 13.71 -9.32 -18.38
CA PRO A 99 14.42 -8.29 -19.13
C PRO A 99 14.18 -8.30 -20.64
N MET A 100 13.64 -9.39 -21.22
CA MET A 100 13.78 -9.65 -22.67
C MET A 100 12.60 -9.24 -23.58
N ILE A 101 11.42 -8.89 -23.04
CA ILE A 101 10.24 -8.52 -23.87
C ILE A 101 9.87 -7.02 -23.76
N PHE A 102 10.22 -6.34 -22.66
CA PHE A 102 9.78 -4.95 -22.39
C PHE A 102 10.95 -3.93 -22.37
N GLY A 103 12.04 -4.25 -23.06
CA GLY A 103 13.41 -3.72 -22.89
C GLY A 103 13.69 -2.22 -23.09
N LEU A 104 12.69 -1.31 -23.09
CA LEU A 104 12.93 0.14 -23.21
C LEU A 104 12.29 0.99 -22.09
N ASP A 105 11.32 0.49 -21.33
CA ASP A 105 10.59 1.27 -20.31
C ASP A 105 10.97 0.93 -18.85
N ARG A 106 11.83 -0.07 -18.63
CA ARG A 106 12.21 -0.56 -17.28
C ARG A 106 13.60 -0.08 -16.86
N GLU A 107 13.75 0.27 -15.59
CA GLU A 107 15.09 0.55 -15.03
C GLU A 107 15.91 -0.75 -14.99
N TRP A 108 17.14 -0.68 -15.49
CA TRP A 108 18.06 -1.81 -15.46
C TRP A 108 18.47 -2.12 -14.02
N ALA A 109 18.68 -3.41 -13.73
CA ALA A 109 19.00 -3.86 -12.38
C ALA A 109 20.23 -3.14 -11.80
N PRO A 110 20.23 -2.80 -10.50
CA PRO A 110 21.40 -2.27 -9.79
C PRO A 110 22.68 -3.14 -9.97
N THR A 111 22.51 -4.43 -10.25
CA THR A 111 23.58 -5.40 -10.49
C THR A 111 24.30 -5.21 -11.83
N TYR A 112 23.71 -4.53 -12.81
CA TYR A 112 24.34 -4.26 -14.11
C TYR A 112 25.27 -3.03 -14.12
N GLY A 113 25.51 -2.40 -12.97
CA GLY A 113 26.51 -1.33 -12.82
C GLY A 113 26.09 0.05 -13.35
N PHE A 114 25.01 0.13 -14.12
CA PHE A 114 24.36 1.36 -14.55
C PHE A 114 23.10 1.60 -13.71
N GLY A 115 23.05 2.67 -12.90
CA GLY A 115 21.84 3.05 -12.16
C GLY A 115 21.99 3.17 -10.64
N TRP A 116 20.86 3.11 -9.94
CA TRP A 116 20.76 3.30 -8.49
C TRP A 116 21.59 2.27 -7.71
N LYS A 117 22.38 2.76 -6.75
CA LYS A 117 23.21 1.94 -5.86
C LYS A 117 22.52 1.78 -4.49
N PRO A 118 21.80 0.66 -4.23
CA PRO A 118 21.19 0.40 -2.94
C PRO A 118 22.25 0.25 -1.84
N ARG A 119 21.98 0.78 -0.64
CA ARG A 119 22.83 0.55 0.54
C ARG A 119 22.77 -0.92 0.96
N ARG A 120 23.78 -1.40 1.71
CA ARG A 120 23.89 -2.81 2.17
C ARG A 120 22.65 -3.36 2.90
N ARG A 121 21.85 -2.53 3.56
CA ARG A 121 20.58 -2.91 4.23
C ARG A 121 19.35 -2.78 3.33
N ILE A 122 19.54 -2.57 2.03
CA ILE A 122 18.52 -2.64 1.00
C ILE A 122 18.85 -3.86 0.14
N GLN A 123 18.03 -4.90 0.28
CA GLN A 123 18.15 -6.13 -0.50
C GLN A 123 17.20 -6.03 -1.69
N PHE A 124 17.75 -5.82 -2.88
CA PHE A 124 17.00 -5.80 -4.12
C PHE A 124 17.13 -7.15 -4.82
N ARG A 125 16.02 -7.78 -5.17
CA ARG A 125 15.97 -9.07 -5.87
C ARG A 125 14.96 -9.03 -7.01
N TYR A 126 15.31 -9.76 -8.05
CA TYR A 126 14.41 -10.09 -9.14
C TYR A 126 13.88 -11.52 -8.95
N ASP A 127 12.59 -11.73 -9.23
CA ASP A 127 11.91 -13.02 -9.14
C ASP A 127 11.56 -13.54 -10.53
N ASN A 128 12.17 -14.66 -10.91
CA ASN A 128 11.98 -15.38 -12.16
C ASN A 128 11.31 -16.76 -11.96
N THR A 129 10.70 -17.02 -10.81
CA THR A 129 10.10 -18.34 -10.48
C THR A 129 8.85 -18.67 -11.29
N HIS A 130 8.29 -17.69 -12.02
CA HIS A 130 7.08 -17.86 -12.80
C HIS A 130 7.38 -18.42 -14.19
N PRO A 131 6.52 -19.30 -14.74
CA PRO A 131 6.68 -19.81 -16.10
C PRO A 131 6.78 -18.70 -17.14
N VAL A 132 7.41 -18.99 -18.28
CA VAL A 132 7.47 -18.07 -19.42
C VAL A 132 6.05 -17.62 -19.79
N GLY A 133 5.84 -16.30 -19.88
CA GLY A 133 4.54 -15.69 -20.16
C GLY A 133 3.68 -15.38 -18.92
N ALA A 134 4.09 -15.80 -17.72
CA ALA A 134 3.47 -15.42 -16.45
C ALA A 134 4.28 -14.35 -15.70
N SER A 135 3.61 -13.61 -14.82
CA SER A 135 4.26 -12.61 -13.96
C SER A 135 3.70 -12.65 -12.54
N HIS A 136 4.55 -12.32 -11.54
CA HIS A 136 3.99 -11.86 -10.26
C HIS A 136 3.59 -10.40 -10.44
N HIS A 137 2.28 -10.15 -10.42
CA HIS A 137 1.70 -8.84 -10.71
C HIS A 137 1.24 -8.09 -9.45
N GLN A 138 1.58 -8.62 -8.28
CA GLN A 138 1.24 -8.06 -6.98
C GLN A 138 2.04 -6.77 -6.71
N LYS A 139 1.35 -5.71 -6.29
CA LYS A 139 1.97 -4.48 -5.78
C LYS A 139 1.64 -4.36 -4.30
N ILE A 140 2.60 -4.69 -3.45
CA ILE A 140 2.43 -4.75 -2.00
C ILE A 140 3.59 -4.05 -1.33
N VAL A 141 3.30 -3.20 -0.36
CA VAL A 141 4.31 -2.63 0.55
C VAL A 141 3.91 -2.93 1.98
N VAL A 142 4.78 -3.55 2.75
CA VAL A 142 4.56 -3.83 4.18
C VAL A 142 5.60 -3.11 5.02
N ILE A 143 5.18 -2.45 6.09
CA ILE A 143 6.02 -1.66 6.98
C ILE A 143 5.86 -2.18 8.41
N ASP A 144 6.99 -2.61 9.00
CA ASP A 144 7.11 -3.13 10.37
C ASP A 144 6.07 -4.20 10.75
N ASP A 145 5.57 -4.95 9.76
CA ASP A 145 4.53 -5.98 9.86
C ASP A 145 3.24 -5.46 10.53
N ALA A 146 3.01 -4.14 10.44
CA ALA A 146 1.95 -3.43 11.14
C ALA A 146 1.06 -2.61 10.20
N LEU A 147 1.60 -2.15 9.06
CA LEU A 147 0.86 -1.45 8.02
C LEU A 147 1.22 -2.06 6.67
N ALA A 148 0.21 -2.31 5.85
CA ALA A 148 0.41 -2.75 4.48
C ALA A 148 -0.38 -1.89 3.49
N PHE A 149 0.20 -1.70 2.32
CA PHE A 149 -0.45 -1.14 1.15
C PHE A 149 -0.55 -2.23 0.08
N CYS A 150 -1.71 -2.40 -0.54
CA CYS A 150 -1.91 -3.32 -1.66
C CYS A 150 -2.90 -2.76 -2.70
N GLY A 151 -2.68 -3.02 -3.98
CA GLY A 151 -3.53 -2.49 -5.06
C GLY A 151 -2.83 -2.50 -6.42
N GLY A 152 -3.18 -1.55 -7.28
CA GLY A 152 -2.72 -1.50 -8.68
C GLY A 152 -1.45 -0.67 -8.94
N ILE A 153 -1.02 0.16 -7.97
CA ILE A 153 0.05 1.14 -8.19
C ILE A 153 1.43 0.60 -7.81
N ASP A 154 2.29 0.39 -8.81
CA ASP A 154 3.72 0.12 -8.62
C ASP A 154 4.49 1.39 -8.18
N LEU A 155 5.59 1.21 -7.45
CA LEU A 155 6.54 2.29 -7.12
C LEU A 155 7.49 2.55 -8.31
N THR A 156 6.93 3.04 -9.40
CA THR A 156 7.62 3.24 -10.69
C THR A 156 7.11 4.51 -11.40
N CYS A 157 7.76 4.86 -12.52
CA CYS A 157 7.46 6.02 -13.36
C CYS A 157 6.10 5.91 -14.07
N LYS A 158 5.54 7.03 -14.56
CA LYS A 158 4.27 7.09 -15.33
C LYS A 158 3.02 6.59 -14.57
N ARG A 159 3.06 6.51 -13.23
CA ARG A 159 1.91 6.14 -12.38
C ARG A 159 1.37 7.31 -11.55
N TRP A 160 2.15 8.39 -11.40
CA TRP A 160 1.72 9.51 -10.56
C TRP A 160 0.59 10.30 -11.20
N ASP A 161 -0.49 10.52 -10.44
CA ASP A 161 -1.57 11.43 -10.80
C ASP A 161 -2.34 11.85 -9.55
N THR A 162 -3.23 12.82 -9.73
CA THR A 162 -4.22 13.26 -8.74
C THR A 162 -5.63 12.99 -9.24
N CYS A 163 -6.62 12.96 -8.34
CA CYS A 163 -8.03 12.74 -8.71
C CYS A 163 -8.61 13.80 -9.65
N ASP A 164 -7.95 14.96 -9.81
CA ASP A 164 -8.36 15.98 -10.77
C ASP A 164 -8.10 15.54 -12.21
N HIS A 165 -7.14 14.61 -12.43
CA HIS A 165 -6.72 14.09 -13.73
C HIS A 165 -6.56 15.17 -14.81
N ALA A 166 -6.09 16.35 -14.43
CA ALA A 166 -5.98 17.51 -15.32
C ALA A 166 -5.18 17.11 -16.57
N PRO A 167 -5.69 17.27 -17.81
CA PRO A 167 -5.06 16.71 -19.00
C PRO A 167 -3.59 17.13 -19.21
N ASN A 168 -3.24 18.35 -18.81
CA ASN A 168 -1.92 18.96 -19.02
C ASN A 168 -1.18 19.23 -17.70
N ASP A 169 -1.24 18.32 -16.72
CA ASP A 169 -0.51 18.48 -15.46
C ASP A 169 1.02 18.44 -15.70
N ALA A 170 1.69 19.58 -15.53
CA ALA A 170 3.12 19.73 -15.74
C ALA A 170 3.99 18.84 -14.83
N ARG A 171 3.42 18.27 -13.77
CA ARG A 171 4.12 17.35 -12.88
C ARG A 171 4.25 15.94 -13.47
N ARG A 172 3.36 15.54 -14.40
CA ARG A 172 3.38 14.25 -15.09
C ARG A 172 4.43 14.21 -16.20
N VAL A 173 5.69 14.21 -15.79
CA VAL A 173 6.86 14.18 -16.68
C VAL A 173 7.88 13.14 -16.20
N VAL A 174 8.38 12.34 -17.12
CA VAL A 174 9.46 11.35 -16.90
C VAL A 174 10.55 11.61 -17.93
N LEU A 175 11.77 11.90 -17.47
CA LEU A 175 12.92 12.19 -18.35
C LEU A 175 12.63 13.28 -19.41
N GLY A 176 11.87 14.31 -19.04
CA GLY A 176 11.49 15.42 -19.92
C GLY A 176 10.27 15.16 -20.82
N ALA A 177 9.77 13.92 -20.89
CA ALA A 177 8.58 13.58 -21.66
C ALA A 177 7.32 13.56 -20.79
N PRO A 178 6.22 14.25 -21.20
CA PRO A 178 4.94 14.16 -20.50
C PRO A 178 4.29 12.77 -20.67
N TYR A 179 3.40 12.40 -19.76
CA TYR A 179 2.58 11.18 -19.87
C TYR A 179 1.10 11.44 -19.58
N PRO A 180 0.17 10.63 -20.15
CA PRO A 180 -1.27 10.84 -19.99
C PRO A 180 -1.71 10.66 -18.52
N PRO A 181 -2.92 11.13 -18.15
CA PRO A 181 -3.51 10.83 -16.86
C PRO A 181 -3.52 9.33 -16.56
N PHE A 182 -3.36 8.99 -15.29
CA PHE A 182 -3.32 7.61 -14.80
C PHE A 182 -4.21 7.49 -13.57
N HIS A 183 -5.23 6.64 -13.65
CA HIS A 183 -6.15 6.39 -12.53
C HIS A 183 -5.99 4.98 -11.99
N ASP A 184 -5.81 4.86 -10.69
CA ASP A 184 -5.73 3.56 -10.01
C ASP A 184 -5.94 3.71 -8.49
N LEU A 185 -5.98 2.59 -7.77
CA LEU A 185 -6.30 2.51 -6.35
C LEU A 185 -5.25 1.69 -5.59
N MET A 186 -4.98 2.15 -4.37
CA MET A 186 -4.30 1.37 -3.34
C MET A 186 -5.18 1.29 -2.09
N MET A 187 -5.09 0.20 -1.36
CA MET A 187 -5.72 0.04 -0.06
C MET A 187 -4.63 -0.01 1.01
N ALA A 188 -4.82 0.74 2.09
CA ALA A 188 -4.00 0.66 3.29
C ALA A 188 -4.75 -0.13 4.36
N VAL A 189 -4.10 -1.14 4.94
CA VAL A 189 -4.65 -1.99 6.01
C VAL A 189 -3.64 -2.17 7.12
N ASP A 190 -4.10 -2.39 8.35
CA ASP A 190 -3.25 -2.69 9.50
C ASP A 190 -3.57 -4.04 10.16
N SER A 191 -2.88 -4.32 11.26
CA SER A 191 -3.11 -5.49 12.11
C SER A 191 -2.91 -6.82 11.37
N ASP A 192 -3.79 -7.81 11.57
CA ASP A 192 -3.55 -9.17 11.07
C ASP A 192 -3.64 -9.28 9.55
N ALA A 193 -4.38 -8.37 8.91
CA ALA A 193 -4.35 -8.22 7.45
C ALA A 193 -2.96 -7.81 6.94
N ALA A 194 -2.30 -6.85 7.60
CA ALA A 194 -0.96 -6.41 7.22
C ALA A 194 0.09 -7.52 7.41
N LYS A 195 0.03 -8.25 8.52
CA LYS A 195 0.89 -9.42 8.77
C LYS A 195 0.70 -10.54 7.74
N SER A 196 -0.52 -10.74 7.28
CA SER A 196 -0.78 -11.78 6.27
C SER A 196 -0.23 -11.42 4.90
N LEU A 197 -0.26 -10.13 4.52
CA LEU A 197 0.41 -9.64 3.33
C LEU A 197 1.94 -9.77 3.42
N GLU A 198 2.53 -9.57 4.61
CA GLU A 198 3.96 -9.84 4.84
C GLU A 198 4.31 -11.30 4.50
N ILE A 199 3.52 -12.26 4.98
CA ILE A 199 3.74 -13.69 4.73
C ILE A 199 3.71 -13.98 3.23
N SER A 200 2.81 -13.33 2.48
CA SER A 200 2.74 -13.47 1.02
C SER A 200 4.05 -13.04 0.38
N CYS A 201 4.53 -11.83 0.73
CA CYS A 201 5.79 -11.28 0.22
C CYS A 201 7.01 -12.13 0.61
N ALA A 202 7.07 -12.60 1.86
CA ALA A 202 8.19 -13.40 2.35
C ALA A 202 8.25 -14.78 1.68
N SER A 203 7.09 -15.39 1.40
CA SER A 203 7.00 -16.68 0.71
C SER A 203 7.42 -16.58 -0.75
N ALA A 204 7.12 -15.47 -1.43
CA ALA A 204 7.57 -15.22 -2.79
C ALA A 204 9.07 -14.92 -2.89
N GLY A 205 9.64 -14.18 -1.92
CA GLY A 205 11.01 -13.69 -1.99
C GLY A 205 12.10 -14.59 -1.38
N GLY A 206 11.75 -15.74 -0.83
CA GLY A 206 12.69 -16.62 -0.11
C GLY A 206 13.37 -15.94 1.09
N VAL A 207 12.74 -14.92 1.67
CA VAL A 207 13.30 -14.14 2.79
C VAL A 207 13.15 -14.97 4.06
N ARG A 208 14.26 -15.49 4.60
CA ARG A 208 14.26 -16.21 5.89
C ARG A 208 13.81 -15.27 7.01
N ARG A 209 12.76 -15.67 7.74
CA ARG A 209 12.23 -15.01 8.94
C ARG A 209 13.36 -14.65 9.92
N ALA A 210 13.51 -13.36 10.24
CA ALA A 210 14.10 -12.99 11.52
C ALA A 210 13.08 -13.35 12.62
N LYS A 211 13.55 -13.94 13.73
CA LYS A 211 12.72 -14.52 14.78
C LYS A 211 11.62 -13.57 15.28
N ARG A 212 10.43 -14.16 15.45
CA ARG A 212 9.20 -13.58 16.00
C ARG A 212 9.48 -12.79 17.30
N LEU A 213 9.40 -11.46 17.22
CA LEU A 213 9.37 -10.58 18.41
C LEU A 213 7.94 -10.09 18.58
N HIS A 214 7.25 -10.60 19.60
CA HIS A 214 6.02 -10.01 20.12
C HIS A 214 6.38 -8.66 20.74
N LEU A 215 5.89 -7.57 20.15
CA LEU A 215 5.98 -6.23 20.73
C LEU A 215 4.59 -5.59 20.73
N PRO A 216 4.22 -4.87 21.80
CA PRO A 216 2.94 -4.18 21.88
C PRO A 216 2.91 -3.02 20.87
N MET A 217 1.77 -2.86 20.19
CA MET A 217 1.55 -1.79 19.21
C MET A 217 1.60 -0.42 19.88
N CYS A 218 2.43 0.49 19.33
CA CYS A 218 2.24 1.91 19.53
C CYS A 218 1.33 2.44 18.42
N ALA A 219 0.10 2.84 18.79
CA ALA A 219 -0.90 3.36 17.86
C ALA A 219 -0.45 4.69 17.25
N ALA A 220 0.22 4.65 16.10
CA ALA A 220 0.41 5.83 15.28
C ALA A 220 -0.95 6.26 14.70
N ARG A 221 -1.56 7.29 15.30
CA ARG A 221 -2.67 8.03 14.69
C ARG A 221 -2.15 8.72 13.43
N ILE A 222 -2.62 8.31 12.27
CA ILE A 222 -2.58 9.15 11.07
C ILE A 222 -3.67 10.20 11.29
N ARG A 223 -3.29 11.35 11.85
CA ARG A 223 -4.12 12.56 11.83
C ARG A 223 -3.57 13.47 10.75
N GLY A 224 -4.31 13.60 9.67
CA GLY A 224 -4.13 14.62 8.65
C GLY A 224 -5.49 14.83 7.97
N PRO A 225 -5.93 16.07 7.73
CA PRO A 225 -7.14 16.31 6.97
C PRO A 225 -6.89 15.83 5.54
N ILE A 226 -7.69 14.87 5.07
CA ILE A 226 -7.86 14.63 3.63
C ILE A 226 -8.58 15.87 3.11
N HIS A 227 -7.84 16.85 2.62
CA HIS A 227 -8.40 17.97 1.89
C HIS A 227 -8.85 17.45 0.52
N CYS A 228 -10.11 17.05 0.44
CA CYS A 228 -10.84 17.03 -0.81
C CYS A 228 -11.03 18.49 -1.24
N SER A 229 -10.31 18.92 -2.28
CA SER A 229 -10.49 20.21 -2.93
C SER A 229 -11.95 20.33 -3.36
N ARG A 230 -12.72 21.13 -2.63
CA ARG A 230 -14.11 21.45 -2.97
C ARG A 230 -14.14 22.34 -4.21
N ARG A 231 -14.14 21.72 -5.39
CA ARG A 231 -14.70 22.29 -6.63
C ARG A 231 -15.44 21.23 -7.44
N CYS A 232 -16.37 20.53 -6.80
CA CYS A 232 -17.47 19.90 -7.55
C CYS A 232 -18.63 20.90 -7.61
N GLY A 233 -18.94 21.34 -8.83
CA GLY A 233 -20.09 22.18 -9.13
C GLY A 233 -21.39 21.61 -8.57
N GLY A 234 -22.27 22.52 -8.15
CA GLY A 234 -23.49 22.19 -7.44
C GLY A 234 -24.47 21.41 -8.31
N ILE A 235 -24.62 20.11 -8.03
CA ILE A 235 -25.84 19.32 -8.26
C ILE A 235 -25.98 18.18 -7.21
N CYS A 236 -24.92 17.79 -6.47
CA CYS A 236 -24.99 16.64 -5.55
C CYS A 236 -25.47 16.96 -4.09
N ALA A 237 -25.73 18.24 -3.76
CA ALA A 237 -26.01 18.65 -2.37
C ALA A 237 -27.44 18.35 -1.85
N SER A 238 -28.37 17.93 -2.71
CA SER A 238 -29.78 17.71 -2.33
C SER A 238 -30.09 16.27 -1.89
N ARG A 239 -29.30 15.25 -2.29
CA ARG A 239 -29.57 13.84 -1.94
C ARG A 239 -28.89 13.34 -0.65
N CYS A 240 -27.89 14.04 -0.11
CA CYS A 240 -27.22 13.64 1.14
C CYS A 240 -27.92 14.09 2.44
N ARG A 241 -28.95 14.94 2.40
CA ARG A 241 -29.68 15.39 3.62
C ARG A 241 -30.85 14.48 4.01
N ALA A 242 -31.34 13.62 3.14
CA ALA A 242 -32.46 12.72 3.44
C ALA A 242 -32.06 11.49 4.30
N ALA A 243 -30.79 11.05 4.22
CA ALA A 243 -30.31 9.86 4.93
C ALA A 243 -29.92 10.10 6.40
N ARG A 244 -29.84 11.36 6.87
CA ARG A 244 -29.41 11.70 8.25
C ARG A 244 -30.54 11.89 9.26
N ARG A 245 -31.81 11.69 8.89
CA ARG A 245 -32.96 11.87 9.80
C ARG A 245 -33.61 10.58 10.32
N ARG A 246 -33.14 9.39 9.94
CA ARG A 246 -33.65 8.10 10.46
C ARG A 246 -32.57 7.28 11.18
N ALA A 247 -32.00 7.84 12.24
CA ALA A 247 -31.20 7.09 13.22
C ALA A 247 -31.15 7.87 14.54
N ARG A 248 -32.30 8.03 15.19
CA ARG A 248 -32.38 8.40 16.61
C ARG A 248 -33.45 7.52 17.26
N THR A 249 -33.03 6.37 17.78
CA THR A 249 -33.78 5.64 18.82
C THR A 249 -33.18 5.97 20.19
N PRO A 250 -34.00 6.16 21.24
CA PRO A 250 -33.51 6.57 22.55
C PRO A 250 -33.07 5.39 23.41
N ARG A 251 -32.02 5.64 24.21
CA ARG A 251 -31.62 4.80 25.35
C ARG A 251 -32.77 4.66 26.35
N ARG A 252 -33.05 3.44 26.80
CA ARG A 252 -33.67 3.19 28.11
C ARG A 252 -32.92 2.09 28.86
N SER A 253 -32.32 2.49 29.96
CA SER A 253 -31.91 1.67 31.11
C SER A 253 -33.14 1.35 31.95
N GLY A 254 -33.24 0.13 32.51
CA GLY A 254 -34.14 -0.11 33.65
C GLY A 254 -34.66 -1.53 33.80
N ARG A 255 -33.97 -2.30 34.66
CA ARG A 255 -34.48 -3.18 35.74
C ARG A 255 -35.65 -4.15 35.45
N TRP A 256 -35.32 -5.41 35.68
CA TRP A 256 -36.20 -6.55 35.96
C TRP A 256 -37.28 -6.26 37.02
N ARG A 257 -38.52 -6.72 36.77
CA ARG A 257 -39.43 -7.35 37.76
C ARG A 257 -40.40 -8.33 37.06
N ARG A 258 -40.60 -9.49 37.69
CA ARG A 258 -41.64 -10.51 37.43
C ARG A 258 -43.04 -9.95 37.72
N PHE A 259 -44.08 -10.44 37.05
CA PHE A 259 -45.33 -10.97 37.64
C PHE A 259 -46.21 -11.66 36.58
N THR A 260 -47.12 -12.50 37.08
CA THR A 260 -47.86 -13.67 36.56
C THR A 260 -49.15 -13.38 35.77
N SER A 261 -49.63 -14.43 35.07
CA SER A 261 -51.03 -14.74 34.64
C SER A 261 -51.68 -13.74 33.67
N ILE A 262 -52.37 -14.14 32.59
CA ILE A 262 -53.34 -15.22 32.32
C ILE A 262 -53.07 -15.80 30.94
#